data_AF-A0A930TW16-F1
#
_entry.id   AF-A0A930TW16-F1
#
_cell.length_a   1.000
_cell.length_b   1.000
_cell.length_c   1.000
_cell.angle_alpha   90.00
_cell.angle_beta   90.00
_cell.angle_gamma   90.00
#
_symmetry.space_group_name_H-M   'P 1'
#
loop_
_entity.id
_entity.type
_entity.pdbx_description
1 polymer ?
#
loop_
_entity_poly.entity_id
_entity_poly.type
_entity_poly.pdbx_seq_one_letter_code
_entity_poly.pdbx_strand_id
1 'polypeptide(L)'
;MTNSSQPKLYTRTTKWYNLAYLAYIALTSSTLVITTVLGTYEDSNVSGVGVVRSGAMAVVGIAAIVGISLDKAWARWAAIATYGCFIFVLIEGLVASLLANSALTMLLGSSTLIALRGLRIVMLILALVGVGLLMRKRSTDPT
;
A
#
# COMPACT_ATOMS: atom_id res chain seq x y z
N MET A 1 -28.27 -4.03 -31.61
CA MET A 1 -27.49 -3.48 -30.49
C MET A 1 -27.09 -4.62 -29.59
N THR A 2 -25.93 -5.24 -29.83
CA THR A 2 -25.38 -6.27 -28.95
C THR A 2 -24.83 -5.57 -27.72
N ASN A 3 -25.52 -5.73 -26.60
CA ASN A 3 -25.09 -5.24 -25.29
C ASN A 3 -23.86 -6.08 -24.90
N SER A 4 -22.67 -5.71 -25.38
CA SER A 4 -21.43 -6.39 -25.01
C SER A 4 -21.06 -5.97 -23.59
N SER A 5 -21.77 -6.53 -22.61
CA SER A 5 -21.37 -6.50 -21.22
C SER A 5 -20.08 -7.30 -21.10
N GLN A 6 -18.95 -6.65 -21.36
CA GLN A 6 -17.64 -7.26 -21.11
C GLN A 6 -17.64 -7.83 -19.69
N PRO A 7 -17.16 -9.07 -19.50
CA PRO A 7 -17.19 -9.70 -18.19
C PRO A 7 -16.37 -8.85 -17.22
N LYS A 8 -17.05 -8.27 -16.22
CA LYS A 8 -16.40 -7.44 -15.19
C LYS A 8 -15.26 -8.23 -14.54
N LEU A 9 -14.04 -7.68 -14.59
CA LEU A 9 -12.84 -8.31 -14.03
C LEU A 9 -12.83 -8.30 -12.49
N TYR A 10 -13.54 -7.35 -11.88
CA TYR A 10 -13.61 -7.17 -10.43
C TYR A 10 -15.06 -7.20 -9.94
N THR A 11 -15.30 -7.77 -8.76
CA THR A 11 -16.55 -7.56 -8.04
C THR A 11 -16.61 -6.12 -7.55
N ARG A 12 -17.82 -5.59 -7.27
CA ARG A 12 -17.99 -4.22 -6.76
C ARG A 12 -17.19 -4.01 -5.47
N THR A 13 -17.26 -4.96 -4.54
CA THR A 13 -16.53 -4.89 -3.25
C THR A 13 -15.01 -4.93 -3.44
N THR A 14 -14.48 -5.85 -4.25
CA THR A 14 -13.05 -5.91 -4.56
C THR A 14 -12.57 -4.62 -5.21
N LYS A 15 -13.33 -4.07 -6.16
CA LYS A 15 -12.98 -2.83 -6.85
C LYS A 15 -12.87 -1.65 -5.87
N TRP A 16 -13.91 -1.40 -5.07
CA TRP A 16 -13.91 -0.28 -4.13
C TRP A 16 -12.86 -0.43 -3.03
N TYR A 17 -12.67 -1.63 -2.49
CA TYR A 17 -11.64 -1.90 -1.48
C TYR A 17 -10.25 -1.57 -2.02
N ASN A 18 -9.90 -2.10 -3.20
CA ASN A 18 -8.59 -1.88 -3.78
C ASN A 18 -8.37 -0.43 -4.22
N LEU A 19 -9.40 0.25 -4.74
CA LEU A 19 -9.31 1.67 -5.06
C LEU A 19 -9.01 2.52 -3.82
N ALA A 20 -9.78 2.33 -2.75
CA ALA A 20 -9.60 3.10 -1.52
C ALA A 20 -8.22 2.85 -0.89
N TYR A 21 -7.80 1.58 -0.82
CA TYR A 21 -6.57 1.24 -0.14
C TYR A 21 -5.32 1.54 -0.98
N LEU A 22 -5.37 1.38 -2.30
CA LEU A 22 -4.29 1.86 -3.18
C LEU A 22 -4.19 3.38 -3.16
N ALA A 23 -5.31 4.11 -3.08
CA ALA A 23 -5.27 5.56 -2.91
C ALA A 23 -4.60 5.95 -1.60
N TYR A 24 -4.89 5.24 -0.51
CA TYR A 24 -4.21 5.43 0.77
C TYR A 24 -2.69 5.18 0.66
N ILE A 25 -2.26 4.08 0.03
CA ILE A 25 -0.83 3.78 -0.18
C ILE A 25 -0.17 4.86 -1.04
N ALA A 26 -0.82 5.26 -2.14
CA ALA A 26 -0.28 6.27 -3.05
C ALA A 26 -0.15 7.64 -2.37
N LEU A 27 -1.14 8.05 -1.58
CA LEU A 27 -1.11 9.29 -0.81
C LEU A 27 0.02 9.27 0.22
N THR A 28 0.08 8.24 1.07
CA THR A 28 1.13 8.14 2.10
C THR A 28 2.54 8.09 1.50
N SER A 29 2.70 7.37 0.39
CA SER A 29 3.98 7.30 -0.33
C SER A 29 4.35 8.64 -0.99
N SER A 30 3.38 9.34 -1.56
CA SER A 30 3.59 10.66 -2.15
C SER A 30 3.94 11.70 -1.09
N THR A 31 3.27 11.68 0.06
CA THR A 31 3.58 12.58 1.18
C THR A 31 5.03 12.44 1.62
N LEU A 32 5.55 11.21 1.76
CA LEU A 32 6.95 10.99 2.11
C LEU A 32 7.91 11.60 1.08
N VAL A 33 7.63 11.40 -0.21
CA VAL A 33 8.46 11.98 -1.28
C VAL A 33 8.41 13.50 -1.23
N ILE A 34 7.21 14.08 -1.14
CA ILE A 34 6.99 15.52 -1.12
C ILE A 34 7.69 16.17 0.07
N THR A 35 7.52 15.64 1.29
CA THR A 35 8.15 16.21 2.49
C THR A 35 9.67 16.10 2.45
N THR A 36 10.21 15.05 1.84
CA THR A 36 11.65 14.89 1.66
C THR A 36 12.20 15.85 0.59
N VAL A 37 11.53 15.98 -0.56
CA VAL A 37 11.97 16.87 -1.65
C VAL A 37 11.83 18.35 -1.30
N LEU A 38 10.77 18.72 -0.56
CA LEU A 38 10.54 20.09 -0.10
C LEU A 38 11.48 20.51 1.05
N GLY A 39 12.38 19.63 1.51
CA GLY A 39 13.32 19.96 2.58
C GLY A 39 12.65 20.18 3.95
N THR A 40 11.36 19.84 4.12
CA THR A 40 10.67 19.97 5.43
C THR A 40 11.27 19.07 6.52
N TYR A 41 12.14 18.15 6.13
CA TYR A 41 13.00 17.34 6.99
C TYR A 41 14.46 17.82 6.83
N GLU A 42 14.78 19.02 7.32
CA GLU A 42 16.12 19.61 7.21
C GLU A 42 17.19 18.85 8.01
N ASP A 43 16.81 18.02 9.00
CA ASP A 43 17.74 17.34 9.92
C ASP A 43 17.66 15.80 9.92
N SER A 44 16.86 15.17 9.07
CA SER A 44 16.76 13.71 9.06
C SER A 44 17.58 13.10 7.93
N ASN A 45 18.45 12.14 8.27
CA ASN A 45 19.12 11.25 7.31
C ASN A 45 18.08 10.38 6.60
N VAL A 46 17.31 10.97 5.67
CA VAL A 46 16.35 10.23 4.86
C VAL A 46 17.11 9.45 3.81
N SER A 47 16.96 8.12 3.83
CA SER A 47 17.58 7.25 2.84
C SER A 47 17.03 7.55 1.43
N GLY A 48 17.91 7.95 0.51
CA GLY A 48 17.54 8.18 -0.89
C GLY A 48 16.90 6.94 -1.56
N VAL A 49 17.31 5.74 -1.16
CA VAL A 49 16.68 4.48 -1.60
C VAL A 49 15.23 4.39 -1.12
N GLY A 50 14.96 4.85 0.11
CA GLY A 50 13.61 4.92 0.66
C GLY A 50 12.71 5.87 -0.14
N VAL A 51 13.22 7.05 -0.50
CA VAL A 51 12.49 8.04 -1.31
C VAL A 51 12.16 7.51 -2.69
N VAL A 52 13.14 6.91 -3.38
CA VAL A 52 12.94 6.34 -4.71
C VAL A 52 11.91 5.20 -4.67
N ARG A 53 12.00 4.32 -3.67
CA ARG A 53 11.02 3.25 -3.46
C ARG A 53 9.61 3.80 -3.26
N SER A 54 9.45 4.81 -2.41
CA SER A 54 8.14 5.43 -2.16
C SER A 54 7.60 6.16 -3.38
N GLY A 55 8.46 6.82 -4.17
CA GLY A 55 8.07 7.42 -5.44
C GLY A 55 7.58 6.38 -6.45
N ALA A 56 8.31 5.28 -6.61
CA ALA A 56 7.91 4.18 -7.49
C ALA A 56 6.57 3.58 -7.06
N MET A 57 6.37 3.34 -5.76
CA MET A 57 5.10 2.85 -5.21
C MET A 57 3.95 3.82 -5.46
N ALA A 58 4.16 5.13 -5.33
CA ALA A 58 3.13 6.13 -5.61
C ALA A 58 2.71 6.09 -7.08
N VAL A 59 3.66 6.10 -8.01
CA VAL A 59 3.40 6.08 -9.46
C VAL A 59 2.70 4.79 -9.88
N VAL A 60 3.21 3.62 -9.48
CA VAL A 60 2.62 2.32 -9.82
C VAL A 60 1.25 2.16 -9.15
N GLY A 61 1.08 2.65 -7.92
CA GLY A 61 -0.20 2.66 -7.22
C GLY A 61 -1.25 3.48 -7.96
N ILE A 62 -0.90 4.68 -8.42
CA ILE A 62 -1.80 5.53 -9.22
C ILE A 62 -2.15 4.86 -10.55
N ALA A 63 -1.17 4.28 -11.24
CA ALA A 63 -1.41 3.53 -12.47
C ALA A 63 -2.39 2.35 -12.24
N ALA A 64 -2.23 1.63 -11.12
CA ALA A 64 -3.13 0.56 -10.73
C ALA A 64 -4.55 1.07 -10.44
N ILE A 65 -4.72 2.23 -9.77
CA ILE A 65 -6.03 2.86 -9.52
C ILE A 65 -6.74 3.18 -10.85
N VAL A 66 -6.04 3.82 -11.79
CA VAL A 66 -6.59 4.14 -13.12
C VAL A 66 -6.96 2.85 -13.86
N GLY A 67 -6.06 1.87 -13.85
CA GLY A 67 -6.28 0.58 -14.49
C GLY A 67 -7.48 -0.19 -13.91
N ILE A 68 -7.65 -0.22 -12.58
CA ILE A 68 -8.80 -0.85 -11.90
C ILE A 68 -10.09 -0.08 -12.22
N SER A 69 -10.03 1.25 -12.26
CA SER A 69 -11.19 2.08 -12.61
C SER A 69 -11.71 1.74 -14.01
N LEU A 70 -10.79 1.53 -14.95
CA LEU A 70 -11.05 1.13 -16.34
C LEU A 70 -11.19 -0.38 -16.56
N ASP A 71 -11.26 -1.18 -15.48
CA ASP A 71 -11.35 -2.64 -15.52
C ASP A 71 -10.28 -3.29 -16.43
N LYS A 72 -9.02 -2.85 -16.35
CA LYS A 72 -7.89 -3.43 -17.09
C LYS A 72 -7.30 -4.64 -16.36
N ALA A 73 -6.97 -5.69 -17.09
CA ALA A 73 -6.41 -6.93 -16.54
C ALA A 73 -5.00 -6.74 -15.95
N TRP A 74 -4.14 -5.91 -16.57
CA TRP A 74 -2.79 -5.63 -16.07
C TRP A 74 -2.80 -4.90 -14.71
N ALA A 75 -3.88 -4.16 -14.42
CA ALA A 75 -4.01 -3.36 -13.20
C ALA A 75 -4.02 -4.23 -11.94
N ARG A 76 -4.51 -5.47 -12.04
CA ARG A 76 -4.46 -6.47 -10.97
C ARG A 76 -3.02 -6.74 -10.54
N TRP A 77 -2.12 -6.93 -11.49
CA TRP A 77 -0.71 -7.23 -11.21
C TRP A 77 0.03 -6.01 -10.69
N ALA A 78 -0.25 -4.82 -11.25
CA ALA A 78 0.29 -3.56 -10.74
C ALA A 78 -0.15 -3.29 -9.29
N ALA A 79 -1.42 -3.55 -8.96
CA ALA A 79 -1.93 -3.45 -7.60
C ALA A 79 -1.22 -4.43 -6.67
N ILE A 80 -1.13 -5.71 -7.04
CA ILE A 80 -0.42 -6.74 -6.23
C ILE A 80 1.04 -6.34 -6.00
N ALA A 81 1.73 -5.83 -7.02
CA ALA A 81 3.11 -5.36 -6.89
C ALA A 81 3.23 -4.18 -5.90
N THR A 82 2.28 -3.23 -5.96
CA THR A 82 2.20 -2.10 -5.03
C THR A 82 1.97 -2.56 -3.59
N TYR A 83 1.01 -3.48 -3.39
CA TYR A 83 0.77 -4.12 -2.09
C TYR A 83 2.00 -4.87 -1.59
N GLY A 84 2.67 -5.62 -2.45
CA GLY A 84 3.88 -6.36 -2.10
C GLY A 84 5.00 -5.45 -1.59
N CYS A 85 5.29 -4.36 -2.32
CA CYS A 85 6.26 -3.36 -1.87
C CYS A 85 5.86 -2.73 -0.54
N PHE A 86 4.57 -2.38 -0.38
CA PHE A 86 4.06 -1.82 0.86
C PHE A 86 4.20 -2.78 2.06
N ILE A 87 3.89 -4.07 1.86
CA ILE A 87 4.09 -5.12 2.87
C ILE A 87 5.56 -5.21 3.29
N PHE A 88 6.49 -5.20 2.33
CA PHE A 88 7.93 -5.21 2.66
C PHE A 88 8.33 -3.99 3.50
N VAL A 89 7.86 -2.79 3.17
CA VAL A 89 8.13 -1.56 3.95
C VAL A 89 7.56 -1.66 5.37
N LEU A 90 6.37 -2.23 5.52
CA LEU A 90 5.75 -2.42 6.82
C LEU A 90 6.54 -3.40 7.68
N ILE A 91 6.96 -4.53 7.11
CA ILE A 91 7.80 -5.54 7.78
C ILE A 91 9.16 -4.94 8.16
N GLU A 92 9.84 -4.27 7.23
CA GLU A 92 11.13 -3.64 7.47
C GLU A 92 11.06 -2.71 8.69
N GLY A 93 10.10 -1.78 8.72
CA GLY A 93 10.01 -0.88 9.87
C GLY A 93 9.42 -1.53 11.12
N LEU A 94 8.69 -2.65 11.02
CA LEU A 94 8.34 -3.46 12.20
C LEU A 94 9.60 -4.07 12.81
N VAL A 95 10.43 -4.71 11.99
CA VAL A 95 11.73 -5.29 12.41
C VAL A 95 12.65 -4.21 12.99
N ALA A 96 12.78 -3.08 12.31
CA ALA A 96 13.56 -1.94 12.82
C ALA A 96 13.02 -1.45 14.17
N SER A 97 11.69 -1.41 14.36
CA SER A 97 11.10 -1.01 15.64
C SER A 97 11.35 -2.04 16.75
N LEU A 98 11.47 -3.33 16.42
CA LEU A 98 11.75 -4.40 17.39
C LEU A 98 13.23 -4.41 17.79
N LEU A 99 14.12 -4.08 16.85
CA LEU A 99 15.57 -3.97 17.04
C LEU A 99 15.99 -2.60 17.61
N ALA A 100 15.05 -1.66 17.75
CA ALA A 100 15.35 -0.32 18.27
C ALA A 100 15.92 -0.39 19.70
N ASN A 101 17.10 0.20 19.89
CA ASN A 101 17.79 0.26 21.17
C ASN A 101 16.96 0.99 22.24
N SER A 102 17.22 0.66 23.50
CA SER A 102 16.58 1.23 24.69
C SER A 102 16.50 2.77 24.73
N ALA A 103 17.48 3.46 24.12
CA ALA A 103 17.47 4.92 23.98
C ALA A 103 16.33 5.46 23.10
N LEU A 104 15.94 4.76 22.03
CA LEU A 104 14.80 5.14 21.17
C LEU A 104 13.47 4.86 21.88
N THR A 105 13.42 3.79 22.69
CA THR A 105 12.28 3.45 23.56
C THR A 105 12.03 4.51 24.65
N MET A 106 13.10 5.14 25.14
CA MET A 106 13.03 6.28 26.05
C MET A 106 12.50 7.56 25.36
N LEU A 107 12.86 7.78 24.09
CA LEU A 107 12.57 9.01 23.35
C LEU A 107 11.12 9.06 22.82
N LEU A 108 10.58 7.92 22.38
CA LEU A 108 9.18 7.82 21.94
C LEU A 108 8.22 7.44 23.08
N GLY A 109 8.71 6.86 24.17
CA GLY A 109 7.88 6.24 25.21
C GLY A 109 7.35 4.86 24.77
N SER A 110 7.27 3.92 25.71
CA SER A 110 6.91 2.53 25.41
C SER A 110 5.53 2.37 24.77
N SER A 111 4.56 3.20 25.15
CA SER A 111 3.18 3.16 24.65
C SER A 111 3.06 3.55 23.18
N THR A 112 3.82 4.54 22.71
CA THR A 112 3.77 4.98 21.30
C THR A 112 4.44 3.96 20.39
N LEU A 113 5.53 3.33 20.82
CA LEU A 113 6.18 2.25 20.08
C LEU A 113 5.25 1.05 19.90
N ILE A 114 4.53 0.67 20.96
CA ILE A 114 3.51 -0.39 20.91
C ILE A 114 2.40 -0.01 19.93
N ALA A 115 1.89 1.22 19.98
CA ALA A 115 0.87 1.70 19.06
C ALA A 115 1.34 1.68 17.59
N LEU A 116 2.57 2.15 17.31
CA LEU A 116 3.19 2.11 15.99
C LEU A 116 3.35 0.69 15.45
N ARG A 117 3.78 -0.26 16.30
CA ARG A 117 3.87 -1.68 15.94
C ARG A 117 2.49 -2.26 15.64
N GLY A 118 1.50 -1.99 16.50
CA GLY A 118 0.12 -2.42 16.30
C GLY A 118 -0.48 -1.89 15.00
N LEU A 119 -0.27 -0.60 14.71
CA LEU A 119 -0.71 0.03 13.48
C LEU A 119 -0.11 -0.64 12.24
N ARG A 120 1.21 -0.94 12.25
CA ARG A 120 1.87 -1.66 11.15
C ARG A 120 1.28 -3.05 10.93
N ILE A 121 0.97 -3.78 12.00
CA ILE A 121 0.33 -5.10 11.91
C ILE A 121 -1.07 -4.99 11.30
N VAL A 122 -1.87 -4.02 11.72
CA VAL A 122 -3.20 -3.76 11.13
C VAL A 122 -3.08 -3.45 9.64
N MET A 123 -2.14 -2.59 9.25
CA MET A 123 -1.89 -2.27 7.85
C MET A 123 -1.43 -3.49 7.04
N LEU A 124 -0.61 -4.36 7.62
CA LEU A 124 -0.20 -5.62 6.98
C LEU A 124 -1.41 -6.51 6.68
N ILE A 125 -2.32 -6.67 7.65
CA ILE A 125 -3.53 -7.47 7.49
C ILE A 125 -4.38 -6.90 6.35
N LEU A 126 -4.60 -5.58 6.33
CA LEU A 126 -5.40 -4.93 5.29
C LEU A 126 -4.74 -5.07 3.90
N ALA A 127 -3.42 -4.92 3.81
CA ALA A 127 -2.68 -5.15 2.56
C ALA A 127 -2.85 -6.60 2.05
N LEU A 128 -2.74 -7.59 2.94
CA LEU A 128 -2.96 -9.00 2.61
C LEU A 128 -4.40 -9.29 2.17
N VAL A 129 -5.40 -8.66 2.81
CA VAL A 129 -6.80 -8.75 2.38
C VAL A 129 -6.97 -8.20 0.96
N GLY A 130 -6.36 -7.06 0.64
CA GLY A 130 -6.36 -6.50 -0.71
C GLY A 130 -5.81 -7.47 -1.76
N VAL A 131 -4.63 -8.05 -1.49
CA VAL A 131 -4.03 -9.09 -2.34
C VAL A 131 -4.95 -10.31 -2.47
N GLY A 132 -5.50 -10.80 -1.37
CA GLY A 132 -6.42 -11.95 -1.37
C GLY A 132 -7.68 -11.69 -2.20
N LEU A 133 -8.27 -10.50 -2.10
CA LEU A 133 -9.43 -10.10 -2.89
C LEU A 133 -9.11 -10.00 -4.39
N LEU A 134 -7.91 -9.54 -4.74
CA LEU A 134 -7.44 -9.50 -6.12
C LEU A 134 -7.12 -10.90 -6.66
N MET A 135 -6.63 -11.81 -5.81
CA MET A 135 -6.28 -13.17 -6.19
C MET A 135 -7.49 -14.12 -6.28
N ARG A 136 -8.58 -13.81 -5.58
CA ARG A 136 -9.78 -14.64 -5.53
C ARG A 136 -10.31 -14.91 -6.95
N LYS A 137 -10.33 -16.19 -7.32
CA LYS A 137 -10.94 -16.64 -8.55
C LYS A 137 -12.44 -16.35 -8.49
N ARG A 138 -13.00 -15.75 -9.54
CA ARG A 138 -14.44 -15.53 -9.63
C ARG A 138 -15.11 -16.90 -9.75
N SER A 139 -16.07 -17.21 -8.87
CA SER A 139 -16.92 -18.39 -9.09
C SER A 139 -17.65 -18.18 -10.42
N THR A 140 -17.56 -19.17 -11.30
CA THR A 140 -18.26 -19.21 -12.58
C THR A 140 -19.70 -19.67 -12.44
N ASP A 141 -20.24 -19.71 -11.21
CA ASP A 141 -21.64 -20.09 -11.02
C ASP A 141 -22.58 -18.97 -11.43
N PRO A 142 -23.52 -19.24 -12.36
CA PRO A 142 -24.61 -18.34 -12.67
C PRO A 142 -25.63 -18.46 -11.52
N THR A 143 -25.74 -17.41 -10.70
CA THR A 143 -26.95 -17.13 -9.92
C THR A 143 -27.77 -16.07 -10.64
#